data_AF-D3E4Q1-F1
#
_entry.id   AF-D3E4Q1-F1
#
_cell.length_a   1.000
_cell.length_b   1.000
_cell.length_c   1.000
_cell.angle_alpha   90.00
_cell.angle_beta   90.00
_cell.angle_gamma   90.00
#
_symmetry.space_group_name_H-M   'P 1'
#
loop_
_entity.id
_entity.type
_entity.pdbx_description
1 polymer ?
#
loop_
_entity_poly.entity_id
_entity_poly.type
_entity_poly.pdbx_seq_one_letter_code
_entity_poly.pdbx_strand_id
1 'polypeptide(L)'
;MTNQVIEDMAEVCHDEWVKWSKNISEELALAIDVLKKDIEFAHEKGVENKEAIELVEKFESRLERWGALWIPYEDLTEEMKDSDRKYAIKMFDIAEEALKE
;
A
#
# COMPACT_ATOMS: atom_id res chain seq x y z
N MET A 1 24.03 0.38 -17.94
CA MET A 1 24.03 -0.54 -16.79
C MET A 1 23.26 0.05 -15.62
N THR A 2 23.52 1.29 -15.19
CA THR A 2 22.83 1.93 -14.05
C THR A 2 21.29 1.91 -14.15
N ASN A 3 20.72 2.18 -15.33
CA ASN A 3 19.25 2.19 -15.48
C ASN A 3 18.60 0.81 -15.26
N GLN A 4 19.21 -0.28 -15.73
CA GLN A 4 18.61 -1.61 -15.56
C GLN A 4 18.63 -2.02 -14.08
N VAL A 5 19.74 -1.73 -13.37
CA VAL A 5 19.83 -2.02 -11.94
C VAL A 5 18.76 -1.26 -11.14
N ILE A 6 18.48 0.00 -11.50
CA ILE A 6 17.42 0.77 -10.86
C ILE A 6 16.03 0.16 -11.14
N GLU A 7 15.76 -0.29 -12.36
CA GLU A 7 14.49 -0.96 -12.68
C GLU A 7 14.35 -2.29 -11.91
N ASP A 8 15.40 -3.12 -11.86
CA ASP A 8 15.38 -4.38 -11.11
C ASP A 8 15.16 -4.13 -9.61
N MET A 9 15.79 -3.07 -9.05
CA MET A 9 15.58 -2.67 -7.66
C MET A 9 14.18 -2.11 -7.41
N ALA A 10 13.61 -1.38 -8.38
CA ALA A 10 12.27 -0.83 -8.28
C ALA A 10 11.21 -1.94 -8.35
N GLU A 11 11.41 -2.96 -9.20
CA GLU A 11 10.58 -4.16 -9.23
C GLU A 11 10.57 -4.87 -7.88
N VAL A 12 11.74 -5.06 -7.26
CA VAL A 12 11.84 -5.63 -5.92
C VAL A 12 11.11 -4.78 -4.87
N CYS A 13 11.23 -3.45 -4.93
CA CYS A 13 10.47 -2.55 -4.04
C CYS A 13 8.96 -2.76 -4.18
N HIS A 14 8.47 -2.83 -5.42
CA HIS A 14 7.06 -3.03 -5.70
C HIS A 14 6.57 -4.38 -5.18
N ASP A 15 7.31 -5.45 -5.45
CA ASP A 15 6.96 -6.80 -4.99
C ASP A 15 6.85 -6.90 -3.47
N GLU A 16 7.82 -6.33 -2.75
CA GLU A 16 7.79 -6.30 -1.28
C GLU A 16 6.62 -5.44 -0.76
N TRP A 17 6.33 -4.32 -1.40
CA TRP A 17 5.16 -3.50 -1.06
C TRP A 17 3.84 -4.23 -1.33
N VAL A 18 3.72 -4.97 -2.44
CA VAL A 18 2.53 -5.78 -2.77
C VAL A 18 2.33 -6.88 -1.72
N LYS A 19 3.40 -7.60 -1.34
CA LYS A 19 3.32 -8.64 -0.29
C LYS A 19 2.87 -8.05 1.04
N TRP A 20 3.52 -6.97 1.47
CA TRP A 20 3.18 -6.30 2.72
C TRP A 20 1.74 -5.76 2.72
N SER A 21 1.33 -5.07 1.65
CA SER A 21 0.01 -4.45 1.57
C SER A 21 -1.12 -5.48 1.49
N LYS A 22 -0.91 -6.62 0.83
CA LYS A 22 -1.85 -7.77 0.88
C LYS A 22 -2.01 -8.31 2.30
N ASN A 23 -0.92 -8.51 3.03
CA ASN A 23 -1.01 -8.96 4.43
C ASN A 23 -1.79 -7.96 5.31
N ILE A 24 -1.48 -6.67 5.21
CA ILE A 24 -2.21 -5.63 5.96
C ILE A 24 -3.67 -5.53 5.50
N SER A 25 -3.97 -5.83 4.24
CA SER A 25 -5.35 -5.76 3.73
C SER A 25 -6.31 -6.71 4.44
N GLU A 26 -5.82 -7.88 4.85
CA GLU A 26 -6.61 -8.87 5.59
C GLU A 26 -6.99 -8.32 6.97
N GLU A 27 -6.05 -7.71 7.68
CA GLU A 27 -6.29 -7.09 8.98
C GLU A 27 -7.25 -5.89 8.87
N LEU A 28 -7.10 -5.07 7.82
CA LEU A 28 -8.00 -3.95 7.57
C LEU A 28 -9.43 -4.41 7.24
N ALA A 29 -9.59 -5.50 6.48
CA ALA A 29 -10.90 -6.08 6.19
C ALA A 29 -11.61 -6.53 7.47
N LEU A 30 -10.88 -7.19 8.39
CA LEU A 30 -11.42 -7.58 9.69
C LEU A 30 -11.81 -6.36 10.53
N ALA A 31 -11.00 -5.30 10.52
CA ALA A 31 -11.32 -4.05 11.22
C ALA A 31 -12.58 -3.40 10.66
N ILE A 32 -12.77 -3.37 9.33
CA ILE A 32 -13.98 -2.87 8.67
C ILE A 32 -15.21 -3.67 9.15
N ASP A 33 -15.13 -5.00 9.18
CA ASP A 33 -16.25 -5.84 9.60
C ASP A 33 -16.67 -5.57 11.06
N VAL A 34 -15.70 -5.33 11.94
CA VAL A 34 -15.98 -4.97 13.34
C VAL A 34 -16.62 -3.58 13.43
N LEU A 35 -16.09 -2.60 12.69
CA LEU A 35 -16.64 -1.24 12.67
C LEU A 35 -18.06 -1.20 12.11
N LYS A 36 -18.36 -1.98 11.07
CA LYS A 36 -19.71 -2.10 10.51
C LYS A 36 -20.71 -2.63 11.54
N LYS A 37 -20.33 -3.64 12.33
CA LYS A 37 -21.17 -4.15 13.42
C LYS A 37 -21.40 -3.10 14.52
N ASP A 38 -20.39 -2.30 14.82
CA ASP A 38 -20.51 -1.22 15.79
C ASP A 38 -21.44 -0.09 15.29
N ILE A 39 -21.37 0.24 13.99
CA ILE A 39 -22.30 1.17 13.33
C ILE A 39 -23.74 0.64 13.40
N GLU A 40 -23.95 -0.64 13.07
CA GLU A 40 -25.27 -1.28 13.17
C GLU A 40 -25.81 -1.22 14.60
N PHE A 41 -24.98 -1.56 15.60
CA PHE A 41 -25.35 -1.49 17.00
C PHE A 41 -25.69 -0.07 17.46
N ALA A 42 -24.90 0.93 17.07
CA ALA A 42 -25.17 2.34 17.37
C ALA A 42 -26.53 2.75 16.80
N HIS A 43 -26.79 2.40 15.54
CA HIS A 43 -28.05 2.69 14.87
C HIS A 43 -29.25 2.05 15.58
N GLU A 44 -29.14 0.79 16.05
CA GLU A 44 -30.18 0.14 16.86
C GLU A 44 -30.46 0.86 18.19
N LYS A 45 -29.47 1.58 18.74
CA LYS A 45 -29.62 2.42 19.93
C LYS A 45 -30.12 3.84 19.63
N GLY A 46 -30.42 4.14 18.36
CA GLY A 46 -30.87 5.46 17.93
C GLY A 46 -29.77 6.52 18.00
N VAL A 47 -28.50 6.11 17.98
CA VAL A 47 -27.35 7.01 17.90
C VAL A 47 -26.53 6.71 16.64
N GLU A 48 -25.66 7.64 16.27
CA GLU A 48 -24.77 7.49 15.12
C GLU A 48 -23.32 7.45 15.61
N ASN A 49 -22.53 6.50 15.11
CA ASN A 49 -21.10 6.47 15.33
C ASN A 49 -20.36 7.00 14.09
N LYS A 50 -20.20 8.33 14.03
CA LYS A 50 -19.61 9.01 12.87
C LYS A 50 -18.15 8.65 12.68
N GLU A 51 -17.43 8.46 13.77
CA GLU A 51 -16.02 8.08 13.76
C GLU A 51 -15.84 6.68 13.14
N ALA A 52 -16.71 5.74 13.48
CA ALA A 52 -16.69 4.41 12.86
C ALA A 52 -17.01 4.47 11.35
N ILE A 53 -17.98 5.29 10.95
CA ILE A 53 -18.34 5.50 9.53
C ILE A 53 -17.14 6.05 8.75
N GLU A 54 -16.50 7.12 9.26
CA GLU A 54 -15.33 7.73 8.62
C GLU A 54 -14.16 6.75 8.49
N LEU A 55 -13.93 5.92 9.52
CA LEU A 55 -12.87 4.91 9.48
C LEU A 55 -13.14 3.81 8.44
N VAL A 56 -14.39 3.35 8.32
CA VAL A 56 -14.78 2.37 7.29
C VAL A 56 -14.53 2.92 5.90
N GLU A 57 -15.02 4.13 5.60
CA GLU A 57 -14.82 4.78 4.30
C GLU A 57 -13.33 4.92 3.95
N LYS A 58 -12.53 5.33 4.93
CA LYS A 58 -11.07 5.49 4.78
C LYS A 58 -10.36 4.17 4.50
N PHE A 59 -10.75 3.09 5.19
CA PHE A 59 -10.15 1.78 5.00
C PHE A 59 -10.58 1.16 3.68
N GLU A 60 -11.87 1.22 3.32
CA GLU A 60 -12.37 0.71 2.04
C GLU A 60 -11.71 1.43 0.86
N SER A 61 -11.62 2.77 0.89
CA SER A 61 -10.93 3.54 -0.14
C SER A 61 -9.44 3.19 -0.24
N ARG A 62 -8.78 2.87 0.88
CA ARG A 62 -7.38 2.40 0.86
C ARG A 62 -7.26 1.04 0.22
N LEU A 63 -8.13 0.09 0.60
CA LEU A 63 -8.11 -1.28 0.07
C LEU A 63 -8.37 -1.28 -1.44
N GLU A 64 -9.30 -0.47 -1.93
CA GLU A 64 -9.57 -0.32 -3.35
C GLU A 64 -8.34 0.16 -4.12
N ARG A 65 -7.71 1.26 -3.64
CA ARG A 65 -6.51 1.81 -4.29
C ARG A 65 -5.33 0.84 -4.25
N TRP A 66 -5.13 0.13 -3.14
CA TRP A 66 -4.07 -0.88 -3.04
C TRP A 66 -4.33 -2.06 -3.97
N GLY A 67 -5.56 -2.56 -4.01
CA GLY A 67 -5.97 -3.66 -4.88
C GLY A 67 -5.68 -3.39 -6.36
N ALA A 68 -5.86 -2.15 -6.80
CA ALA A 68 -5.54 -1.73 -8.17
C ALA A 68 -4.04 -1.77 -8.51
N LEU A 69 -3.16 -1.75 -7.50
CA LEU A 69 -1.70 -1.78 -7.66
C LEU A 69 -1.11 -3.18 -7.49
N TRP A 70 -1.91 -4.19 -7.11
CA TRP A 70 -1.45 -5.56 -6.90
C TRP A 70 -1.29 -6.36 -8.21
N ILE A 71 -0.63 -5.75 -9.18
CA ILE A 71 -0.30 -6.31 -10.49
C ILE A 71 1.22 -6.41 -10.63
N PRO A 72 1.75 -7.22 -11.56
CA PRO A 72 3.17 -7.26 -11.86
C PRO A 72 3.75 -5.86 -12.13
N TYR A 73 5.00 -5.62 -11.73
CA TYR A 73 5.67 -4.33 -11.92
C TYR A 73 5.67 -3.89 -13.40
N GLU A 74 5.88 -4.83 -14.31
CA GLU A 74 5.89 -4.59 -15.75
C GLU A 74 4.56 -4.04 -16.30
N ASP A 75 3.44 -4.35 -15.63
CA ASP A 75 2.10 -3.92 -16.01
C ASP A 75 1.72 -2.53 -15.45
N LEU A 76 2.55 -1.95 -14.57
CA LEU A 76 2.35 -0.59 -14.08
C LEU A 76 2.57 0.45 -15.18
N THR A 77 1.85 1.56 -15.10
CA THR A 77 2.18 2.72 -15.92
C THR A 77 3.51 3.33 -15.50
N GLU A 78 4.19 4.01 -16.42
CA GLU A 78 5.47 4.66 -16.14
C GLU A 78 5.39 5.69 -15.00
N GLU A 79 4.25 6.38 -14.86
CA GLU A 79 4.02 7.30 -13.75
C GLU A 79 3.90 6.58 -12.39
N MET A 80 3.28 5.40 -12.38
CA MET A 80 3.14 4.60 -11.16
C MET A 80 4.50 4.08 -10.69
N LYS A 81 5.35 3.64 -11.63
CA LYS A 81 6.71 3.15 -11.37
C LYS A 81 7.65 4.21 -10.76
N ASP A 82 7.37 5.49 -10.95
CA ASP A 82 8.25 6.57 -10.47
C ASP A 82 8.46 6.57 -8.95
N SER A 83 7.48 6.09 -8.19
CA SER A 83 7.63 5.98 -6.74
C SER A 83 8.65 4.91 -6.37
N ASP A 84 8.57 3.73 -7.00
CA ASP A 84 9.50 2.62 -6.76
C ASP A 84 10.91 2.99 -7.23
N ARG A 85 11.05 3.65 -8.39
CA ARG A 85 12.34 4.16 -8.87
C ARG A 85 12.99 5.13 -7.90
N LYS A 86 12.21 6.04 -7.30
CA LYS A 86 12.75 6.99 -6.30
C LYS A 86 13.30 6.27 -5.07
N TYR A 87 12.71 5.14 -4.66
CA TYR A 87 13.25 4.32 -3.58
C TYR A 87 14.48 3.53 -4.03
N ALA A 88 14.44 2.93 -5.23
CA ALA A 88 15.56 2.22 -5.83
C ALA A 88 16.81 3.10 -5.96
N ILE A 89 16.67 4.34 -6.44
CA ILE A 89 17.76 5.31 -6.56
C ILE A 89 18.39 5.58 -5.19
N LYS A 90 17.59 5.83 -4.16
CA LYS A 90 18.12 6.06 -2.80
C LYS A 90 18.90 4.87 -2.26
N MET A 91 18.40 3.65 -2.47
CA MET A 91 19.11 2.44 -2.06
C MET A 91 20.40 2.24 -2.84
N PHE A 92 20.39 2.55 -4.14
CA PHE A 92 21.57 2.49 -4.99
C PHE A 92 22.63 3.48 -4.53
N ASP A 93 22.26 4.74 -4.26
CA ASP A 93 23.17 5.78 -3.78
C ASP A 93 23.85 5.36 -2.46
N ILE A 94 23.07 4.82 -1.50
CA ILE A 94 23.58 4.28 -0.23
C ILE A 94 24.59 3.15 -0.47
N ALA A 95 24.28 2.22 -1.38
CA ALA A 95 25.17 1.10 -1.69
C ALA A 95 26.45 1.57 -2.40
N GLU A 96 26.35 2.55 -3.30
CA GLU A 96 27.48 3.11 -4.01
C GLU A 96 28.43 3.86 -3.06
N GLU A 97 27.89 4.60 -2.09
CA GLU A 97 28.67 5.26 -1.04
C GLU A 97 29.42 4.24 -0.18
N ALA A 98 28.75 3.17 0.26
CA ALA A 98 29.36 2.13 1.09
C ALA A 98 30.50 1.37 0.39
N LEU A 99 30.49 1.28 -0.95
CA LEU A 99 31.54 0.61 -1.73
C LEU A 99 32.78 1.49 -1.96
N LYS A 100 32.70 2.78 -1.66
CA LYS A 100 33.83 3.73 -1.77
C LYS A 100 34.68 3.79 -0.49
N GLU A 101 34.20 3.19 0.61
CA GLU A 101 34.90 3.03 1.89
C GLU A 101 35.82 1.80 1.92
#